data_AF-A0A7Y5ND83-F1
#
_entry.id   AF-A0A7Y5ND83-F1
#
_cell.length_a   1.000
_cell.length_b   1.000
_cell.length_c   1.000
_cell.angle_alpha   90.00
_cell.angle_beta   90.00
_cell.angle_gamma   90.00
#
_symmetry.space_group_name_H-M   'P 1'
#
loop_
_entity.id
_entity.type
_entity.pdbx_description
1 polymer ?
#
loop_
_entity_poly.entity_id
_entity_poly.type
_entity_poly.pdbx_seq_one_letter_code
_entity_poly.pdbx_strand_id
1 'polypeptide(L)'
;MRIDLHVHIKRHQSLAELRRILRKRNLGGIAVTNFHNVSFAYFIRERLPEFLIIIGQEIESSAGHILALGIHALIPDRLAPQETIHRIHAQGGFAVLPHPYLLRNSIFYHAHSPRLAFDAIEVFNWRCGPWLWPNSVAALAFRHVQLPKIATTDSKEAHTIGRSCIELAAQSEAEVFAAVRAGNFIRHEETIYPSWTCAKDYFSKLFLPHRSLVCFHCHDPLHFRPYPRKRACMQCGYLETMFVTCAHGHYICSCCRTQNAFKEEAFMRFRLKRGVEV
;
A
#
# COMPACT_ATOMS: atom_id res chain seq x y z
N MET A 1 -10.45 -17.37 13.22
CA MET A 1 -9.94 -16.04 13.61
C MET A 1 -10.25 -15.02 12.53
N ARG A 2 -10.27 -13.71 12.87
CA ARG A 2 -10.24 -12.62 11.87
C ARG A 2 -8.82 -12.11 11.68
N ILE A 3 -8.43 -11.83 10.44
CA ILE A 3 -7.10 -11.34 10.09
C ILE A 3 -7.17 -10.31 8.96
N ASP A 4 -6.46 -9.20 9.15
CA ASP A 4 -6.28 -8.15 8.13
C ASP A 4 -4.93 -8.33 7.44
N LEU A 5 -4.94 -8.63 6.15
CA LEU A 5 -3.75 -9.02 5.39
C LEU A 5 -2.98 -7.84 4.77
N HIS A 6 -3.39 -6.60 5.01
CA HIS A 6 -2.71 -5.41 4.46
C HIS A 6 -2.77 -4.25 5.45
N VAL A 7 -1.73 -4.12 6.26
CA VAL A 7 -1.64 -3.09 7.30
C VAL A 7 -0.27 -2.42 7.29
N HIS A 8 -0.26 -1.09 7.21
CA HIS A 8 0.92 -0.26 7.46
C HIS A 8 0.94 0.24 8.89
N ILE A 9 2.06 0.03 9.56
CA ILE A 9 2.27 0.44 10.94
C ILE A 9 3.43 1.40 11.02
N LYS A 10 3.17 2.60 11.56
CA LYS A 10 4.21 3.61 11.76
C LYS A 10 5.18 3.13 12.83
N ARG A 11 6.48 3.36 12.66
CA ARG A 11 7.52 2.98 13.64
C ARG A 11 7.29 3.55 15.05
N HIS A 12 6.64 4.72 15.15
CA HIS A 12 6.35 5.38 16.43
C HIS A 12 4.97 5.01 17.00
N GLN A 13 4.24 4.10 16.35
CA GLN A 13 2.92 3.67 16.84
C GLN A 13 3.07 2.85 18.12
N SER A 14 2.26 3.16 19.13
CA SER A 14 2.29 2.47 20.41
C SER A 14 1.82 1.01 20.26
N LEU A 15 2.62 0.06 20.73
CA LEU A 15 2.22 -1.36 20.75
C LEU A 15 1.02 -1.62 21.67
N ALA A 16 0.91 -0.86 22.77
CA ALA A 16 -0.24 -0.95 23.67
C ALA A 16 -1.52 -0.49 22.98
N GLU A 17 -1.43 0.58 22.18
CA GLU A 17 -2.55 1.05 21.37
C GLU A 17 -2.91 0.05 20.27
N LEU A 18 -1.92 -0.48 19.55
CA LEU A 18 -2.12 -1.51 18.54
C LEU A 18 -2.85 -2.72 19.15
N ARG A 19 -2.35 -3.27 20.25
CA ARG A 19 -3.00 -4.37 21.00
C ARG A 19 -4.45 -4.05 21.34
N ARG A 20 -4.72 -2.86 21.88
CA ARG A 20 -6.07 -2.42 22.23
C ARG A 20 -6.99 -2.42 21.00
N ILE A 21 -6.49 -1.96 19.86
CA ILE A 21 -7.26 -1.90 18.62
C ILE A 21 -7.54 -3.30 18.07
N LEU A 22 -6.54 -4.18 18.03
CA LEU A 22 -6.71 -5.56 17.58
C LEU A 22 -7.76 -6.29 18.41
N ARG A 23 -7.72 -6.15 19.75
CA ARG A 23 -8.77 -6.71 20.64
C ARG A 23 -10.15 -6.09 20.39
N LYS A 24 -10.23 -4.75 20.29
CA LYS A 24 -11.50 -4.06 20.03
C LYS A 24 -12.14 -4.50 18.71
N ARG A 25 -11.32 -4.86 17.72
CA ARG A 25 -11.75 -5.34 16.40
C ARG A 25 -11.96 -6.85 16.32
N ASN A 26 -11.71 -7.57 17.40
CA ASN A 26 -11.73 -9.03 17.43
C ASN A 26 -10.83 -9.66 16.36
N LEU A 27 -9.67 -9.05 16.11
CA LEU A 27 -8.65 -9.59 15.21
C LEU A 27 -7.77 -10.59 15.97
N GLY A 28 -7.61 -11.79 15.41
CA GLY A 28 -6.64 -12.78 15.87
C GLY A 28 -5.25 -12.60 15.25
N GLY A 29 -5.13 -11.76 14.22
CA GLY A 29 -3.86 -11.47 13.58
C GLY A 29 -3.91 -10.32 12.59
N ILE A 30 -2.74 -9.92 12.10
CA ILE A 30 -2.55 -8.96 11.00
C ILE A 30 -1.32 -9.35 10.18
N ALA A 31 -1.29 -8.97 8.91
CA ALA A 31 -0.06 -8.88 8.15
C ALA A 31 0.46 -7.45 8.14
N VAL A 32 1.72 -7.26 8.54
CA VAL A 32 2.36 -5.95 8.57
C VAL A 32 3.17 -5.79 7.29
N THR A 33 2.72 -4.90 6.40
CA THR A 33 3.14 -4.83 5.00
C THR A 33 3.72 -3.47 4.66
N ASN A 34 4.57 -2.94 5.53
CA ASN A 34 5.22 -1.64 5.33
C ASN A 34 6.10 -1.65 4.07
N PHE A 35 6.14 -0.51 3.38
CA PHE A 35 7.13 -0.27 2.33
C PHE A 35 8.56 -0.27 2.90
N HIS A 36 9.48 -0.89 2.17
CA HIS A 36 10.93 -0.89 2.44
C HIS A 36 11.33 -1.38 3.86
N ASN A 37 10.44 -2.04 4.62
CA ASN A 37 10.72 -2.45 5.98
C ASN A 37 9.92 -3.67 6.43
N VAL A 38 10.60 -4.81 6.64
CA VAL A 38 10.01 -6.00 7.28
C VAL A 38 10.41 -6.13 8.75
N SER A 39 11.52 -5.51 9.16
CA SER A 39 12.08 -5.66 10.53
C SER A 39 11.11 -5.19 11.62
N PHE A 40 10.26 -4.22 11.33
CA PHE A 40 9.27 -3.76 12.31
C PHE A 40 8.16 -4.79 12.54
N ALA A 41 7.78 -5.57 11.53
CA ALA A 41 6.84 -6.67 11.68
C ALA A 41 7.39 -7.74 12.65
N TYR A 42 8.69 -8.07 12.55
CA TYR A 42 9.37 -8.95 13.49
C TYR A 42 9.30 -8.42 14.93
N PHE A 43 9.61 -7.14 15.12
CA PHE A 43 9.53 -6.49 16.43
C PHE A 43 8.11 -6.57 17.04
N ILE A 44 7.07 -6.39 16.23
CA ILE A 44 5.68 -6.51 16.68
C ILE A 44 5.38 -7.96 17.05
N ARG A 45 5.78 -8.93 16.22
CA ARG A 45 5.56 -10.36 16.44
C ARG A 45 6.15 -10.83 17.78
N GLU A 46 7.34 -10.37 18.14
CA GLU A 46 7.97 -10.71 19.42
C GLU A 46 7.25 -10.10 20.63
N ARG A 47 6.61 -8.94 20.48
CA ARG A 47 6.01 -8.19 21.60
C ARG A 47 4.50 -8.37 21.75
N LEU A 48 3.85 -8.89 20.72
CA LEU A 48 2.43 -9.19 20.67
C LEU A 48 2.21 -10.69 20.32
N PRO A 49 2.80 -11.64 21.07
CA PRO A 49 2.74 -13.08 20.73
C PRO A 49 1.33 -13.67 20.79
N GLU A 50 0.37 -12.97 21.41
CA GLU A 50 -1.02 -13.40 21.45
C GLU A 50 -1.78 -13.17 20.13
N PHE A 51 -1.17 -12.51 19.14
CA PHE A 51 -1.71 -12.31 17.80
C PHE A 51 -0.82 -12.95 16.74
N LEU A 52 -1.43 -13.49 15.68
CA LEU A 52 -0.69 -13.95 14.51
C LEU A 52 -0.21 -12.73 13.71
N ILE A 53 1.09 -12.42 13.79
CA ILE A 53 1.73 -11.34 13.03
C ILE A 53 2.45 -11.95 11.82
N ILE A 54 1.85 -11.80 10.64
CA ILE A 54 2.43 -12.22 9.37
C ILE A 54 3.42 -11.15 8.92
N ILE A 55 4.64 -11.57 8.59
CA ILE A 55 5.68 -10.68 8.07
C ILE A 55 5.37 -10.42 6.60
N GLY A 56 5.30 -9.15 6.19
CA GLY A 56 5.04 -8.82 4.80
C GLY A 56 5.67 -7.52 4.35
N GLN A 57 5.51 -7.23 3.07
CA GLN A 57 5.97 -6.02 2.41
C GLN A 57 4.99 -5.66 1.30
N GLU A 58 4.53 -4.40 1.26
CA GLU A 58 3.99 -3.84 0.03
C GLU A 58 5.18 -3.34 -0.81
N ILE A 59 5.41 -3.99 -1.95
CA ILE A 59 6.55 -3.78 -2.84
C ILE A 59 6.11 -2.85 -3.96
N GLU A 60 6.87 -1.81 -4.23
CA GLU A 60 6.65 -0.93 -5.37
C GLU A 60 7.39 -1.49 -6.59
N SER A 61 6.77 -2.41 -7.34
CA SER A 61 7.35 -2.96 -8.57
C SER A 61 7.43 -1.91 -9.69
N SER A 62 8.03 -2.27 -10.83
CA SER A 62 8.11 -1.38 -11.99
C SER A 62 6.75 -1.05 -12.61
N ALA A 63 5.70 -1.84 -12.33
CA ALA A 63 4.37 -1.64 -12.89
C ALA A 63 3.29 -1.30 -11.86
N GLY A 64 3.60 -1.31 -10.56
CA GLY A 64 2.61 -1.08 -9.50
C GLY A 64 2.90 -1.86 -8.23
N HIS A 65 1.97 -1.85 -7.29
CA HIS A 65 2.18 -2.49 -6.00
C HIS A 65 1.94 -4.01 -6.07
N ILE A 66 2.76 -4.75 -5.32
CA ILE A 66 2.61 -6.18 -5.08
C ILE A 66 2.69 -6.39 -3.57
N LEU A 67 1.78 -7.17 -3.01
CA LEU A 67 1.80 -7.48 -1.59
C LEU A 67 2.46 -8.85 -1.39
N ALA A 68 3.56 -8.85 -0.65
CA ALA A 68 4.29 -10.04 -0.26
C ALA A 68 3.96 -10.36 1.20
N LEU A 69 3.48 -11.57 1.47
CA LEU A 69 3.16 -12.05 2.82
C LEU A 69 3.97 -13.31 3.14
N GLY A 70 4.32 -13.54 4.40
CA GLY A 70 5.12 -14.70 4.82
C GLY A 70 6.57 -14.67 4.32
N ILE A 71 7.10 -13.49 3.98
CA ILE A 71 8.49 -13.32 3.57
C ILE A 71 9.40 -13.17 4.79
N HIS A 72 10.69 -13.50 4.64
CA HIS A 72 11.67 -13.38 5.72
C HIS A 72 12.78 -12.35 5.45
N ALA A 73 12.90 -11.87 4.22
CA ALA A 73 13.84 -10.83 3.82
C ALA A 73 13.18 -9.83 2.86
N LEU A 74 13.65 -8.58 2.86
CA LEU A 74 13.18 -7.54 1.95
C LEU A 74 13.38 -7.95 0.50
N ILE A 75 12.39 -7.67 -0.33
CA ILE A 75 12.47 -7.77 -1.78
C ILE A 75 12.69 -6.36 -2.33
N PRO A 76 13.69 -6.14 -3.21
CA PRO A 76 13.93 -4.83 -3.80
C PRO A 76 12.73 -4.31 -4.60
N ASP A 77 12.52 -3.00 -4.54
CA ASP A 77 11.53 -2.31 -5.38
C ASP A 77 12.01 -2.17 -6.82
N ARG A 78 11.10 -1.72 -7.69
CA ARG A 78 11.31 -1.45 -9.12
C ARG A 78 11.70 -2.66 -9.97
N LEU A 79 11.66 -3.86 -9.40
CA LEU A 79 11.74 -5.11 -10.15
C LEU A 79 10.52 -5.27 -11.06
N ALA A 80 10.67 -6.05 -12.13
CA ALA A 80 9.54 -6.45 -12.96
C ALA A 80 8.54 -7.26 -12.12
N PRO A 81 7.22 -7.08 -12.29
CA PRO A 81 6.20 -7.79 -11.49
C PRO A 81 6.41 -9.29 -11.39
N GLN A 82 6.78 -9.93 -12.50
CA GLN A 82 7.02 -11.38 -12.55
C GLN A 82 8.25 -11.80 -11.72
N GLU A 83 9.31 -11.00 -11.76
CA GLU A 83 10.50 -11.22 -10.93
C GLU A 83 10.20 -10.96 -9.45
N THR A 84 9.39 -9.92 -9.14
CA THR A 84 8.93 -9.67 -7.78
C THR A 84 8.16 -10.86 -7.22
N ILE A 85 7.18 -11.40 -7.96
CA ILE A 85 6.39 -12.56 -7.54
C ILE A 85 7.29 -13.79 -7.35
N HIS A 86 8.20 -14.03 -8.30
CA HIS A 86 9.15 -15.14 -8.19
C HIS A 86 9.98 -15.06 -6.91
N ARG A 87 10.48 -13.88 -6.53
CA ARG A 87 11.21 -13.68 -5.27
C ARG A 87 10.35 -13.87 -4.03
N ILE A 88 9.06 -13.54 -4.08
CA ILE A 88 8.12 -13.82 -3.00
C ILE A 88 8.01 -15.33 -2.80
N HIS A 89 7.75 -16.07 -3.88
CA HIS A 89 7.60 -17.52 -3.85
C HIS A 89 8.89 -18.24 -3.48
N ALA A 90 10.05 -17.74 -3.92
CA ALA A 90 11.36 -18.29 -3.53
C ALA A 90 11.62 -18.23 -2.01
N GLN A 91 10.94 -17.31 -1.30
CA GLN A 91 10.98 -17.24 0.16
C GLN A 91 9.90 -18.09 0.85
N GLY A 92 9.08 -18.83 0.08
CA GLY A 92 7.88 -19.51 0.59
C GLY A 92 6.70 -18.56 0.84
N GLY A 93 6.80 -17.31 0.41
CA GLY A 93 5.80 -16.28 0.64
C GLY A 93 4.56 -16.41 -0.25
N PHE A 94 3.58 -15.57 0.02
CA PHE A 94 2.28 -15.49 -0.63
C PHE A 94 2.13 -14.14 -1.32
N ALA A 95 1.96 -14.16 -2.64
CA ALA A 95 1.86 -12.97 -3.48
C ALA A 95 0.39 -12.59 -3.69
N VAL A 96 -0.02 -11.42 -3.20
CA VAL A 96 -1.36 -10.87 -3.43
C VAL A 96 -1.24 -9.70 -4.39
N LEU A 97 -2.20 -9.61 -5.32
CA LEU A 97 -2.42 -8.41 -6.11
C LEU A 97 -3.24 -7.42 -5.28
N PRO A 98 -2.63 -6.33 -4.76
CA PRO A 98 -3.36 -5.34 -3.99
C PRO A 98 -4.13 -4.39 -4.92
N HIS A 99 -5.27 -3.91 -4.43
CA HIS A 99 -6.08 -2.80 -4.96
C HIS A 99 -5.96 -2.57 -6.48
N PRO A 100 -6.42 -3.51 -7.33
CA PRO A 100 -6.13 -3.55 -8.76
C PRO A 100 -6.73 -2.41 -9.59
N TYR A 101 -7.57 -1.56 -8.98
CA TYR A 101 -8.15 -0.38 -9.64
C TYR A 101 -7.82 0.94 -8.92
N LEU A 102 -6.85 0.94 -7.99
CA LEU A 102 -6.35 2.16 -7.35
C LEU A 102 -5.34 2.89 -8.25
N LEU A 103 -5.84 3.47 -9.35
CA LEU A 103 -5.16 4.37 -10.29
C LEU A 103 -3.66 4.03 -10.51
N ARG A 104 -2.74 5.00 -10.27
CA ARG A 104 -1.31 4.94 -10.64
C ARG A 104 -0.51 3.82 -9.97
N ASN A 105 -1.05 3.20 -8.93
CA ASN A 105 -0.36 2.20 -8.11
C ASN A 105 -0.78 0.77 -8.48
N SER A 106 -1.75 0.59 -9.38
CA SER A 106 -2.16 -0.73 -9.85
C SER A 106 -1.29 -1.22 -11.01
N ILE A 107 -0.93 -2.50 -10.95
CA ILE A 107 -0.27 -3.22 -12.05
C ILE A 107 -1.07 -3.15 -13.35
N PHE A 108 -2.41 -3.16 -13.27
CA PHE A 108 -3.29 -3.13 -14.43
C PHE A 108 -3.31 -1.79 -15.16
N TYR A 109 -2.81 -0.71 -14.54
CA TYR A 109 -2.68 0.58 -15.21
C TYR A 109 -1.47 0.61 -16.16
N HIS A 110 -0.40 -0.15 -15.86
CA HIS A 110 0.88 -0.07 -16.57
C HIS A 110 1.24 -1.34 -17.34
N ALA A 111 0.69 -2.50 -16.96
CA ALA A 111 0.99 -3.78 -17.60
C ALA A 111 -0.21 -4.27 -18.44
N HIS A 112 -0.02 -4.33 -19.75
CA HIS A 112 -0.95 -5.03 -20.65
C HIS A 112 -0.87 -6.54 -20.39
N SER A 113 -1.75 -7.04 -19.52
CA SER A 113 -2.10 -8.46 -19.33
C SER A 113 -0.94 -9.49 -19.26
N PRO A 114 0.04 -9.34 -18.36
CA PRO A 114 0.89 -10.47 -18.01
C PRO A 114 0.09 -11.48 -17.17
N ARG A 115 0.15 -12.77 -17.52
CA ARG A 115 -0.32 -13.88 -16.66
C ARG A 115 0.62 -13.99 -15.45
N LEU A 116 0.44 -13.11 -14.48
CA LEU A 116 1.22 -13.08 -13.25
C LEU A 116 0.69 -14.12 -12.27
N ALA A 117 1.61 -14.87 -11.66
CA ALA A 117 1.31 -15.96 -10.73
C ALA A 117 0.93 -15.43 -9.33
N PHE A 118 -0.07 -14.56 -9.25
CA PHE A 118 -0.62 -14.16 -7.95
C PHE A 118 -1.36 -15.31 -7.28
N ASP A 119 -1.31 -15.36 -5.97
CA ASP A 119 -1.99 -16.37 -5.16
C ASP A 119 -3.38 -15.90 -4.69
N ALA A 120 -3.60 -14.59 -4.62
CA ALA A 120 -4.91 -13.98 -4.34
C ALA A 120 -4.99 -12.56 -4.91
N ILE A 121 -6.20 -12.01 -4.92
CA ILE A 121 -6.50 -10.65 -5.38
C ILE A 121 -7.27 -9.91 -4.29
N GLU A 122 -6.83 -8.71 -3.94
CA GLU A 122 -7.60 -7.80 -3.11
C GLU A 122 -8.71 -7.15 -3.94
N VAL A 123 -9.96 -7.61 -3.77
CA VAL A 123 -11.11 -7.02 -4.47
C VAL A 123 -11.87 -5.98 -3.65
N PHE A 124 -11.58 -5.93 -2.35
CA PHE A 124 -12.13 -4.92 -1.46
C PHE A 124 -11.02 -4.34 -0.60
N ASN A 125 -10.74 -3.06 -0.83
CA ASN A 125 -9.82 -2.27 -0.03
C ASN A 125 -10.61 -1.19 0.72
N TRP A 126 -10.58 -1.22 2.05
CA TRP A 126 -11.36 -0.28 2.85
C TRP A 126 -10.93 1.18 2.65
N ARG A 127 -9.61 1.44 2.49
CA ARG A 127 -9.09 2.79 2.28
C ARG A 127 -9.59 3.41 0.97
N CYS A 128 -10.05 2.58 0.02
CA CYS A 128 -10.75 3.07 -1.15
C CYS A 128 -12.09 3.73 -0.81
N GLY A 129 -12.59 3.72 0.43
CA GLY A 129 -13.69 4.57 0.90
C GLY A 129 -14.98 4.48 0.04
N PRO A 130 -15.84 5.53 0.01
CA PRO A 130 -17.07 5.55 -0.80
C PRO A 130 -16.82 5.58 -2.32
N TRP A 131 -15.58 5.37 -2.76
CA TRP A 131 -15.20 5.14 -4.14
C TRP A 131 -15.57 3.70 -4.48
N LEU A 132 -16.88 3.44 -4.54
CA LEU A 132 -17.43 2.12 -4.83
C LEU A 132 -16.95 1.61 -6.19
N TRP A 133 -16.53 2.48 -7.12
CA TRP A 133 -16.04 2.09 -8.44
C TRP A 133 -14.80 1.16 -8.37
N PRO A 134 -13.65 1.52 -7.77
CA PRO A 134 -12.52 0.59 -7.66
C PRO A 134 -12.86 -0.81 -7.11
N ASN A 135 -13.59 -0.89 -5.99
CA ASN A 135 -13.98 -2.18 -5.40
C ASN A 135 -15.02 -2.92 -6.27
N SER A 136 -16.02 -2.23 -6.82
CA SER A 136 -17.05 -2.83 -7.68
C SER A 136 -16.48 -3.32 -9.01
N VAL A 137 -15.54 -2.57 -9.59
CA VAL A 137 -14.83 -2.96 -10.82
C VAL A 137 -13.89 -4.11 -10.53
N ALA A 138 -13.16 -4.12 -9.41
CA ALA A 138 -12.35 -5.25 -9.00
C ALA A 138 -13.22 -6.52 -8.87
N ALA A 139 -14.34 -6.43 -8.14
CA ALA A 139 -15.26 -7.53 -7.97
C ALA A 139 -15.82 -8.03 -9.31
N LEU A 140 -16.18 -7.12 -10.23
CA LEU A 140 -16.73 -7.47 -11.54
C LEU A 140 -15.67 -8.05 -12.49
N ALA A 141 -14.51 -7.41 -12.61
CA ALA A 141 -13.45 -7.81 -13.53
C ALA A 141 -12.83 -9.16 -13.15
N PHE A 142 -12.67 -9.42 -11.86
CA PHE A 142 -12.11 -10.68 -11.37
C PHE A 142 -13.17 -11.73 -11.02
N ARG A 143 -14.46 -11.49 -11.28
CA ARG A 143 -15.55 -12.42 -10.92
C ARG A 143 -15.29 -13.85 -11.41
N HIS A 144 -14.79 -13.96 -12.65
CA HIS A 144 -14.53 -15.22 -13.36
C HIS A 144 -13.09 -15.70 -13.25
N VAL A 145 -12.21 -14.93 -12.59
CA VAL A 145 -10.84 -15.32 -12.33
C VAL A 145 -10.84 -16.30 -11.15
N GLN A 146 -10.14 -17.43 -11.29
CA GLN A 146 -10.11 -18.52 -10.31
C GLN A 146 -9.23 -18.23 -9.09
N LEU A 147 -8.67 -17.01 -8.98
CA LEU A 147 -7.92 -16.61 -7.81
C LEU A 147 -8.86 -16.25 -6.64
N PRO A 148 -8.47 -16.62 -5.40
CA PRO A 148 -9.14 -16.17 -4.19
C PRO A 148 -9.24 -14.64 -4.16
N LYS A 149 -10.42 -14.16 -3.78
CA LYS A 149 -10.72 -12.72 -3.69
C LYS A 149 -10.77 -12.33 -2.24
N ILE A 150 -9.83 -11.54 -1.74
CA ILE A 150 -9.75 -11.13 -0.33
C ILE A 150 -10.25 -9.69 -0.12
N ALA A 151 -10.52 -9.36 1.14
CA ALA A 151 -10.82 -8.01 1.60
C ALA A 151 -9.79 -7.59 2.66
N THR A 152 -9.29 -6.35 2.56
CA THR A 152 -8.30 -5.81 3.50
C THR A 152 -8.54 -4.33 3.77
N THR A 153 -7.85 -3.78 4.78
CA THR A 153 -7.99 -2.36 5.09
C THR A 153 -7.01 -1.46 4.31
N ASP A 154 -5.79 -1.92 4.03
CA ASP A 154 -4.63 -1.10 3.60
C ASP A 154 -4.46 0.13 4.52
N SER A 155 -4.55 -0.16 5.82
CA SER A 155 -4.57 0.83 6.88
C SER A 155 -3.22 1.55 6.98
N LYS A 156 -3.23 2.87 7.16
CA LYS A 156 -2.04 3.69 7.50
C LYS A 156 -2.15 4.33 8.88
N GLU A 157 -3.26 4.09 9.56
CA GLU A 157 -3.64 4.73 10.81
C GLU A 157 -4.22 3.68 11.74
N ALA A 158 -3.68 3.59 12.95
CA ALA A 158 -4.01 2.55 13.91
C ALA A 158 -5.51 2.29 14.03
N HIS A 159 -6.31 3.35 14.17
CA HIS A 159 -7.74 3.24 14.44
C HIS A 159 -8.59 2.69 13.27
N THR A 160 -8.02 2.61 12.06
CA THR A 160 -8.72 2.04 10.88
C THR A 160 -8.46 0.56 10.69
N ILE A 161 -7.43 -0.01 11.34
CA ILE A 161 -7.11 -1.45 11.27
C ILE A 161 -8.35 -2.30 11.56
N GLY A 162 -8.58 -3.35 10.75
CA GLY A 162 -9.69 -4.28 10.94
C GLY A 162 -11.07 -3.71 10.59
N ARG A 163 -11.15 -2.59 9.88
CA ARG A 163 -12.39 -2.16 9.22
C ARG A 163 -12.73 -3.09 8.04
N SER A 164 -11.75 -3.70 7.39
CA SER A 164 -12.01 -4.81 6.48
C SER A 164 -10.96 -5.89 6.65
N CYS A 165 -11.41 -7.14 6.61
CA CYS A 165 -10.58 -8.29 6.92
C CYS A 165 -11.23 -9.57 6.38
N ILE A 166 -10.55 -10.69 6.58
CA ILE A 166 -11.10 -12.02 6.34
C ILE A 166 -11.24 -12.80 7.65
N GLU A 167 -12.21 -13.70 7.69
CA GLU A 167 -12.45 -14.63 8.79
C GLU A 167 -12.29 -16.06 8.28
N LEU A 168 -11.46 -16.84 8.95
CA LEU A 168 -11.11 -18.20 8.54
C LEU A 168 -10.69 -19.05 9.75
N ALA A 169 -10.78 -20.37 9.61
CA ALA A 169 -10.30 -21.32 10.61
C ALA A 169 -8.80 -21.59 10.39
N ALA A 170 -7.95 -20.89 11.14
CA ALA A 170 -6.52 -21.12 11.19
C ALA A 170 -5.97 -20.72 12.56
N GLN A 171 -4.79 -21.22 12.87
CA GLN A 171 -3.97 -20.86 14.03
C GLN A 171 -2.53 -20.49 13.66
N SER A 172 -2.10 -20.81 12.43
CA SER A 172 -0.75 -20.56 11.92
C SER A 172 -0.75 -19.81 10.59
N GLU A 173 0.40 -19.22 10.23
CA GLU A 173 0.58 -18.54 8.93
C GLU A 173 0.36 -19.49 7.75
N ALA A 174 0.85 -20.72 7.84
CA ALA A 174 0.66 -21.74 6.80
C ALA A 174 -0.82 -22.10 6.61
N GLU A 175 -1.57 -22.26 7.70
CA GLU A 175 -3.02 -22.50 7.64
C GLU A 175 -3.79 -21.31 7.05
N VAL A 176 -3.38 -20.07 7.35
CA VAL A 176 -3.97 -18.87 6.73
C VAL A 176 -3.80 -18.95 5.21
N PHE A 177 -2.59 -19.18 4.72
CA PHE A 177 -2.34 -19.24 3.27
C PHE A 177 -3.05 -20.42 2.62
N ALA A 178 -3.08 -21.59 3.26
CA ALA A 178 -3.82 -22.75 2.75
C ALA A 178 -5.32 -22.47 2.64
N ALA A 179 -5.92 -21.87 3.68
CA ALA A 179 -7.34 -21.51 3.68
C ALA A 179 -7.66 -20.45 2.61
N VAL A 180 -6.79 -19.45 2.44
CA VAL A 180 -6.94 -18.44 1.38
C VAL A 180 -6.87 -19.08 0.00
N ARG A 181 -5.86 -19.94 -0.28
CA ARG A 181 -5.75 -20.67 -1.57
C ARG A 181 -6.99 -21.50 -1.88
N ALA A 182 -7.55 -22.15 -0.87
CA ALA A 182 -8.75 -22.97 -1.01
C ALA A 182 -10.04 -22.14 -1.13
N GLY A 183 -10.01 -20.83 -0.88
CA GLY A 183 -11.21 -19.99 -0.81
C GLY A 183 -12.05 -20.21 0.46
N ASN A 184 -11.47 -20.85 1.48
CA ASN A 184 -12.15 -21.22 2.73
C ASN A 184 -12.11 -20.08 3.76
N PHE A 185 -12.72 -18.95 3.42
CA PHE A 185 -12.82 -17.78 4.30
C PHE A 185 -14.06 -16.94 4.00
N ILE A 186 -14.46 -16.13 4.97
CA ILE A 186 -15.54 -15.14 4.85
C ILE A 186 -14.90 -13.75 4.82
N ARG A 187 -15.37 -12.87 3.93
CA ARG A 187 -14.93 -11.47 3.90
C ARG A 187 -15.80 -10.61 4.81
N HIS A 188 -15.16 -9.71 5.55
CA HIS A 188 -15.82 -8.65 6.31
C HIS A 188 -15.46 -7.31 5.68
N GLU A 189 -16.46 -6.62 5.14
CA GLU A 189 -16.32 -5.41 4.34
C GLU A 189 -17.10 -4.26 5.01
N GLU A 190 -16.48 -3.55 5.96
CA GLU A 190 -17.15 -2.43 6.63
C GLU A 190 -17.20 -1.21 5.71
N THR A 191 -18.30 -1.07 4.98
CA THR A 191 -18.52 0.09 4.11
C THR A 191 -18.99 1.28 4.94
N ILE A 192 -18.24 2.38 4.92
CA ILE A 192 -18.75 3.67 5.40
C ILE A 192 -19.49 4.31 4.23
N TYR A 193 -20.83 4.29 4.26
CA TYR A 193 -21.64 5.13 3.39
C TYR A 193 -21.23 6.60 3.61
N PRO A 194 -21.05 7.40 2.56
CA PRO A 194 -20.58 8.76 2.75
C PRO A 194 -21.63 9.53 3.55
N SER A 195 -21.23 10.06 4.71
CA SER A 195 -21.96 11.20 5.27
C SER A 195 -21.92 12.34 4.23
N TRP A 196 -22.93 13.21 4.24
CA TRP A 196 -23.00 14.35 3.31
C TRP A 196 -21.71 15.20 3.33
N THR A 197 -20.99 15.22 4.46
CA THR A 197 -19.67 15.85 4.63
C THR A 197 -18.57 15.20 3.80
N CYS A 198 -18.55 13.86 3.70
CA CYS A 198 -17.60 13.12 2.86
C CYS A 198 -17.91 13.28 1.37
N ALA A 199 -19.19 13.31 1.00
CA ALA A 199 -19.62 13.66 -0.35
C ALA A 199 -19.21 15.09 -0.71
N LYS A 200 -19.40 16.06 0.21
CA LYS A 200 -18.92 17.44 0.03
C LYS A 200 -17.41 17.53 -0.12
N ASP A 201 -16.64 16.74 0.61
CA ASP A 201 -15.17 16.71 0.51
C ASP A 201 -14.68 16.01 -0.78
N TYR A 202 -15.51 15.13 -1.36
CA TYR A 202 -15.31 14.52 -2.68
C TYR A 202 -15.67 15.47 -3.82
N PHE A 203 -16.85 16.09 -3.77
CA PHE A 203 -17.27 17.11 -4.74
C PHE A 203 -16.37 18.34 -4.67
N SER A 204 -15.88 18.72 -3.49
CA SER A 204 -14.83 19.73 -3.38
C SER A 204 -13.52 19.25 -4.01
N LYS A 205 -13.10 18.00 -3.87
CA LYS A 205 -11.86 17.51 -4.51
C LYS A 205 -11.99 17.22 -6.02
N LEU A 206 -13.19 16.94 -6.54
CA LEU A 206 -13.45 16.79 -7.97
C LEU A 206 -13.68 18.12 -8.69
N PHE A 207 -14.26 19.11 -8.01
CA PHE A 207 -14.67 20.38 -8.62
C PHE A 207 -13.95 21.62 -8.08
N LEU A 208 -13.20 21.54 -6.98
CA LEU A 208 -12.31 22.62 -6.52
C LEU A 208 -10.85 22.23 -6.79
N PRO A 209 -10.20 22.83 -7.80
CA PRO A 209 -8.75 22.87 -7.81
C PRO A 209 -8.33 23.71 -6.60
N HIS A 210 -7.30 23.26 -5.87
CA HIS A 210 -6.63 23.96 -4.77
C HIS A 210 -7.11 23.70 -3.34
N ARG A 211 -6.37 22.80 -2.67
CA ARG A 211 -5.70 23.19 -1.42
C ARG A 211 -4.20 22.91 -1.54
N SER A 212 -3.49 23.99 -1.88
CA SER A 212 -2.08 24.31 -1.64
C SER A 212 -1.13 23.13 -1.34
N LEU A 213 -0.57 22.53 -2.40
CA LEU A 213 0.82 22.08 -2.33
C LEU A 213 1.68 23.35 -2.22
N VAL A 214 2.61 23.42 -1.28
CA VAL A 214 3.58 24.52 -1.22
C VAL A 214 4.81 24.16 -2.04
N CYS A 215 5.37 25.13 -2.73
CA CYS A 215 6.62 24.97 -3.45
C CYS A 215 7.74 24.71 -2.44
N PHE A 216 8.45 23.58 -2.56
CA PHE A 216 9.55 23.25 -1.63
C PHE A 216 10.78 24.17 -1.76
N HIS A 217 10.83 25.00 -2.81
CA HIS A 217 11.93 25.94 -3.03
C HIS A 217 11.65 27.33 -2.48
N CYS A 218 10.45 27.88 -2.70
CA CYS A 218 10.09 29.25 -2.31
C CYS A 218 8.92 29.34 -1.33
N HIS A 219 8.36 28.21 -0.91
CA HIS A 219 7.20 28.08 -0.02
C HIS A 219 5.90 28.74 -0.50
N ASP A 220 5.87 29.31 -1.69
CA ASP A 220 4.65 29.82 -2.31
C ASP A 220 3.67 28.70 -2.65
N PRO A 221 2.36 29.00 -2.69
CA PRO A 221 1.35 28.08 -3.20
C PRO A 221 1.66 27.61 -4.63
N LEU A 222 1.49 26.32 -4.86
CA LEU A 222 1.52 25.72 -6.19
C LEU A 222 0.13 25.80 -6.82
N HIS A 223 0.10 26.31 -8.05
CA HIS A 223 -1.10 26.48 -8.85
C HIS A 223 -1.15 25.46 -9.98
N PHE A 224 -2.36 25.02 -10.36
CA PHE A 224 -2.54 24.14 -11.49
C PHE A 224 -2.45 25.00 -12.75
N ARG A 225 -1.40 24.80 -13.52
CA ARG A 225 -1.14 25.51 -14.78
C ARG A 225 -0.73 24.48 -15.82
N PRO A 226 -1.64 24.10 -16.75
CA PRO A 226 -1.29 23.16 -17.80
C PRO A 226 -0.31 23.82 -18.78
N TYR A 227 0.87 23.23 -18.96
CA TYR A 227 1.81 23.65 -19.99
C TYR A 227 1.59 22.86 -21.28
N PRO A 228 1.49 23.51 -22.44
CA PRO A 228 1.17 22.83 -23.71
C PRO A 228 2.34 22.00 -24.28
N ARG A 229 3.55 22.09 -23.70
CA ARG A 229 4.74 21.35 -24.15
C ARG A 229 5.42 20.65 -22.96
N LYS A 230 5.94 19.44 -23.20
CA LYS A 230 6.77 18.71 -22.22
C LYS A 230 8.04 19.52 -21.94
N ARG A 231 8.44 19.59 -20.67
CA ARG A 231 9.70 20.21 -20.23
C ARG A 231 10.60 19.17 -19.57
N ALA A 232 11.91 19.29 -19.78
CA ALA A 232 12.88 18.46 -19.09
C ALA A 232 13.08 18.97 -17.66
N CYS A 233 13.11 18.06 -16.70
CA CYS A 233 13.48 18.37 -15.33
C CYS A 233 14.91 18.96 -15.30
N MET A 234 15.07 20.15 -14.73
CA MET A 234 16.40 20.78 -14.60
C MET A 234 17.38 19.96 -13.75
N GLN A 235 16.86 19.09 -12.86
CA GLN A 235 17.66 18.27 -11.95
C GLN A 235 17.95 16.85 -12.49
N CYS A 236 16.96 16.19 -13.10
CA CYS A 236 17.09 14.78 -13.54
C CYS A 236 16.87 14.57 -15.05
N GLY A 237 16.59 15.62 -15.82
CA GLY A 237 16.35 15.55 -17.26
C GLY A 237 15.01 14.96 -17.68
N TYR A 238 14.20 14.42 -16.76
CA TYR A 238 12.93 13.77 -17.07
C TYR A 238 11.95 14.68 -17.82
N LEU A 239 11.50 14.26 -19.00
CA LEU A 239 10.61 15.01 -19.88
C LEU A 239 9.13 14.72 -19.56
N GLU A 240 8.44 15.68 -18.96
CA GLU A 240 7.03 15.53 -18.63
C GLU A 240 6.19 16.77 -18.92
N THR A 241 4.88 16.57 -19.07
CA THR A 241 3.92 17.67 -19.13
C THR A 241 3.72 18.19 -17.72
N MET A 242 4.15 19.42 -17.46
CA MET A 242 4.02 20.03 -16.14
C MET A 242 2.60 20.57 -15.96
N PHE A 243 1.96 20.22 -14.86
CA PHE A 243 0.59 20.65 -14.55
C PHE A 243 0.51 21.54 -13.31
N VAL A 244 1.58 21.62 -12.51
CA VAL A 244 1.57 22.27 -11.20
C VAL A 244 2.85 23.07 -11.00
N THR A 245 2.73 24.40 -10.87
CA THR A 245 3.87 25.32 -10.74
C THR A 245 3.57 26.46 -9.76
N CYS A 246 4.58 27.04 -9.13
CA CYS A 246 4.40 28.24 -8.29
C CYS A 246 4.47 29.52 -9.14
N ALA A 247 4.24 30.68 -8.52
CA ALA A 247 4.33 31.98 -9.18
C ALA A 247 5.70 32.25 -9.81
N HIS A 248 6.77 31.68 -9.24
CA HIS A 248 8.16 31.79 -9.70
C HIS A 248 8.55 30.75 -10.75
N GLY A 249 7.61 29.91 -11.22
CA GLY A 249 7.87 28.91 -12.26
C GLY A 249 8.54 27.61 -11.77
N HIS A 250 8.74 27.45 -10.46
CA HIS A 250 9.18 26.18 -9.87
C HIS A 250 8.08 25.14 -9.93
N TYR A 251 8.48 23.87 -10.01
CA TYR A 251 7.56 22.76 -10.21
C TYR A 251 8.05 21.48 -9.55
N ILE A 252 7.13 20.56 -9.26
CA ILE A 252 7.47 19.26 -8.68
C ILE A 252 7.66 18.28 -9.82
N CYS A 253 8.89 17.81 -10.02
CA CYS A 253 9.15 16.72 -10.97
C CYS A 253 8.58 15.41 -10.43
N SER A 254 7.81 14.69 -11.24
CA SER A 254 7.22 13.41 -10.84
C SER A 254 8.26 12.30 -10.70
N CYS A 255 9.37 12.39 -11.43
CA CYS A 255 10.48 11.45 -11.39
C CYS A 255 11.32 11.59 -10.12
N CYS A 256 11.93 12.76 -9.88
CA CYS A 256 12.90 12.90 -8.80
C CYS A 256 12.36 13.55 -7.52
N ARG A 257 11.13 14.11 -7.55
CA ARG A 257 10.45 14.79 -6.43
C ARG A 257 11.42 15.56 -5.49
N THR A 258 12.33 16.33 -6.09
CA THR A 258 13.61 16.80 -5.53
C THR A 258 13.66 16.90 -3.99
N GLN A 259 14.21 15.82 -3.41
CA GLN A 259 14.85 15.66 -2.09
C GLN A 259 13.99 15.81 -0.82
N ASN A 260 13.54 14.67 -0.28
CA ASN A 260 13.37 14.50 1.17
C ASN A 260 14.73 14.70 1.86
N ALA A 261 15.03 15.91 2.34
CA ALA A 261 16.15 16.16 3.23
C ALA A 261 15.89 15.56 4.62
N PHE A 262 16.08 14.24 4.76
CA PHE A 262 16.41 13.68 6.06
C PHE A 262 17.87 14.01 6.32
N LYS A 263 18.17 14.75 7.39
CA LYS A 263 19.54 14.93 7.88
C LYS A 263 20.18 13.56 8.07
N GLU A 264 21.16 13.29 7.21
CA GLU A 264 21.71 11.97 6.86
C GLU A 264 22.44 11.25 8.00
N GLU A 265 22.93 11.94 9.03
CA GLU A 265 23.93 11.31 9.91
C GLU A 265 23.42 10.15 10.74
N ALA A 266 22.20 10.22 11.28
CA ALA A 266 21.66 9.14 12.12
C ALA A 266 21.22 7.91 11.30
N PHE A 267 20.69 8.14 10.10
CA PHE A 267 20.19 7.08 9.23
C PHE A 267 21.33 6.38 8.47
N MET A 268 22.35 7.13 8.04
CA MET A 268 23.57 6.58 7.44
C MET A 268 24.37 5.75 8.45
N ARG A 269 24.49 6.20 9.71
CA ARG A 269 25.09 5.40 10.81
C ARG A 269 24.35 4.07 11.05
N PHE A 270 23.04 4.03 10.83
CA PHE A 270 22.25 2.82 10.97
C PHE A 270 22.44 1.85 9.79
N ARG A 271 22.50 2.35 8.54
CA ARG A 271 22.78 1.54 7.34
C ARG A 271 24.16 0.88 7.39
N LEU A 272 25.18 1.66 7.77
CA LEU A 272 26.55 1.18 7.94
C LEU A 272 26.63 0.06 9.01
N LYS A 273 25.92 0.20 10.13
CA LYS A 273 25.84 -0.84 11.18
C LYS A 273 25.19 -2.15 10.73
N ARG A 274 24.47 -2.15 9.60
CA ARG A 274 23.70 -3.30 9.11
C ARG A 274 24.25 -3.89 7.81
N GLY A 275 25.42 -3.45 7.36
CA GLY A 275 26.05 -3.95 6.13
C GLY A 275 25.22 -3.67 4.88
N VAL A 276 24.35 -2.66 4.92
CA VAL A 276 23.59 -2.22 3.75
C VAL A 276 24.46 -1.20 3.03
N GLU A 277 25.16 -1.65 1.98
CA GLU A 277 25.96 -0.77 1.13
C GLU A 277 25.12 0.42 0.62
N VAL A 278 25.78 1.58 0.52
CA VAL A 278 25.17 2.89 0.26
C VAL A 278 24.61 2.96 -1.14
#